data_AF-A0A7I8VGN8-F1
#
_entry.id   AF-A0A7I8VGN8-F1
#
_cell.length_a   1.000
_cell.length_b   1.000
_cell.length_c   1.000
_cell.angle_alpha   90.00
_cell.angle_beta   90.00
_cell.angle_gamma   90.00
#
_symmetry.space_group_name_H-M   'P 1'
#
loop_
_entity.id
_entity.type
_entity.pdbx_description
1 polymer ?
#
loop_
_entity_poly.entity_id
_entity_poly.type
_entity_poly.pdbx_seq_one_letter_code
_entity_poly.pdbx_strand_id
1 'polypeptide(L)'
;MFSFEDEEISPEILDSLHLDLFVVTDHTMYKNYGEELDSYTETIIDYVGRLFRDANLKVDIEINLVGKLHFKSVKDERKHLIPFPENMNDAHYLLGAFCTWQGSYLRKKYDYKAAILMTRRDITGGNDLNTLGVANKMGACSDNMACAIIEDKGFSTAFTITHEIGHLLNLPHDDDRDNCKGPTQRRIMSSLLDASVDIFSWSKCSASHVRKFVKSSKSKCLRKKARSYNTTHTGNMKLVLPGEYYNEEKQCSFYNKSYSSYYTTSCRQLVCRSPTGSLAKLHFPKADGTPCGYIEGLMCYRGRCTDFRDPIKPLNGGWGRYKKVGTCSIPCGGGIQYAVRKCNNPIPTHGGRYCSGRRVKFWTCNRQEVTEGGVKISFFSSNDF
;
A
#
# COMPACT_ATOMS: atom_id res chain seq x y z
N MET A 1 4.75 -23.63 -29.30
CA MET A 1 3.70 -23.18 -28.38
C MET A 1 4.38 -22.55 -27.19
N PHE A 2 4.34 -21.22 -27.05
CA PHE A 2 4.99 -20.53 -25.92
C PHE A 2 4.27 -20.90 -24.64
N SER A 3 4.96 -21.53 -23.70
CA SER A 3 4.48 -21.64 -22.32
C SER A 3 4.52 -20.25 -21.71
N PHE A 4 3.35 -19.61 -21.63
CA PHE A 4 3.11 -18.40 -20.85
C PHE A 4 3.21 -18.74 -19.36
N GLU A 5 4.41 -19.04 -18.86
CA GLU A 5 4.67 -19.06 -17.43
C GLU A 5 5.17 -17.66 -17.01
N ASP A 6 4.25 -16.91 -16.41
CA ASP A 6 4.50 -15.97 -15.30
C ASP A 6 5.11 -14.57 -15.53
N GLU A 7 4.83 -13.87 -16.62
CA GLU A 7 4.76 -12.39 -16.59
C GLU A 7 4.18 -11.83 -17.90
N GLU A 8 3.02 -11.16 -17.87
CA GLU A 8 2.51 -10.40 -19.03
C GLU A 8 3.52 -9.33 -19.45
N ILE A 9 4.21 -9.61 -20.55
CA ILE A 9 5.34 -8.82 -21.07
C ILE A 9 4.78 -7.64 -21.86
N SER A 10 4.93 -6.42 -21.34
CA SER A 10 4.51 -5.17 -22.01
C SER A 10 5.73 -4.27 -22.27
N PRO A 11 5.78 -3.55 -23.40
CA PRO A 11 6.85 -2.61 -23.75
C PRO A 11 6.84 -1.30 -22.96
N GLU A 12 5.79 -1.02 -22.17
CA GLU A 12 5.67 0.26 -21.48
C GLU A 12 6.72 0.48 -20.38
N ILE A 13 7.17 1.73 -20.28
CA ILE A 13 7.99 2.23 -19.19
C ILE A 13 7.14 2.23 -17.92
N LEU A 14 7.56 1.48 -16.90
CA LEU A 14 7.01 1.59 -15.56
C LEU A 14 7.68 2.79 -14.90
N ASP A 15 7.06 3.96 -15.02
CA ASP A 15 7.44 5.15 -14.28
C ASP A 15 7.03 5.03 -12.81
N SER A 16 7.63 5.87 -11.97
CA SER A 16 7.19 6.04 -10.59
C SER A 16 5.74 6.55 -10.56
N LEU A 17 4.90 5.90 -9.77
CA LEU A 17 3.49 6.25 -9.60
C LEU A 17 3.29 7.00 -8.30
N HIS A 18 2.31 7.88 -8.26
CA HIS A 18 1.99 8.74 -7.14
C HIS A 18 0.55 8.52 -6.71
N LEU A 19 0.37 7.95 -5.52
CA LEU A 19 -0.93 7.87 -4.86
C LEU A 19 -1.00 9.00 -3.85
N ASP A 20 -1.54 10.13 -4.30
CA ASP A 20 -1.76 11.30 -3.47
C ASP A 20 -2.99 11.08 -2.59
N LEU A 21 -2.76 10.93 -1.30
CA LEU A 21 -3.74 10.56 -0.30
C LEU A 21 -4.23 11.78 0.47
N PHE A 22 -5.55 11.92 0.56
CA PHE A 22 -6.19 12.86 1.47
C PHE A 22 -6.73 12.10 2.68
N VAL A 23 -6.38 12.54 3.90
CA VAL A 23 -6.85 11.88 5.13
C VAL A 23 -7.93 12.71 5.79
N VAL A 24 -9.07 12.09 6.06
CA VAL A 24 -10.14 12.66 6.87
C VAL A 24 -10.21 11.87 8.17
N THR A 25 -10.39 12.55 9.29
CA THR A 25 -10.62 11.88 10.58
C THR A 25 -11.91 12.37 11.20
N ASP A 26 -12.68 11.46 11.75
CA ASP A 26 -13.92 11.79 12.46
C ASP A 26 -13.62 12.36 13.88
N HIS A 27 -14.65 12.85 14.56
CA HIS A 27 -14.54 13.44 15.90
C HIS A 27 -14.12 12.45 16.97
N THR A 28 -14.32 11.15 16.76
CA THR A 28 -13.87 10.11 17.70
C THR A 28 -12.35 9.97 17.69
N MET A 29 -11.72 10.19 16.53
CA MET A 29 -10.26 10.31 16.43
C MET A 29 -9.76 11.52 17.22
N TYR A 30 -10.37 12.71 17.08
CA TYR A 30 -9.95 13.90 17.83
C TYR A 30 -10.16 13.73 19.34
N LYS A 31 -11.28 13.10 19.76
CA LYS A 31 -11.50 12.73 21.16
C LYS A 31 -10.41 11.79 21.70
N ASN A 32 -9.86 10.92 20.85
CA ASN A 32 -8.80 10.00 21.25
C ASN A 32 -7.42 10.66 21.27
N TYR A 33 -7.01 11.32 20.19
CA TYR A 33 -5.62 11.80 20.06
C TYR A 33 -5.42 13.27 20.47
N GLY A 34 -6.50 14.07 20.53
CA GLY A 34 -6.41 15.49 20.84
C GLY A 34 -5.46 16.22 19.88
N GLU A 35 -4.56 17.02 20.44
CA GLU A 35 -3.56 17.79 19.67
C GLU A 35 -2.50 16.90 18.99
N GLU A 36 -2.31 15.65 19.44
CA GLU A 36 -1.36 14.73 18.81
C GLU A 36 -1.90 14.07 17.54
N LEU A 37 -3.19 14.29 17.20
CA LEU A 37 -3.84 13.66 16.06
C LEU A 37 -3.09 13.95 14.75
N ASP A 38 -2.60 15.16 14.58
CA ASP A 38 -1.94 15.61 13.36
C ASP A 38 -0.62 14.85 13.11
N SER A 39 0.24 14.79 14.14
CA SER A 39 1.51 14.04 14.08
C SER A 39 1.30 12.52 14.03
N TYR A 40 0.27 12.02 14.71
CA TYR A 40 -0.13 10.62 14.63
C TYR A 40 -0.50 10.24 13.20
N THR A 41 -1.39 11.01 12.56
CA THR A 41 -1.80 10.77 11.17
C THR A 41 -0.61 10.78 10.22
N GLU A 42 0.29 11.76 10.33
CA GLU A 42 1.50 11.80 9.50
C GLU A 42 2.38 10.57 9.67
N THR A 43 2.57 10.13 10.92
CA THR A 43 3.41 8.96 11.24
C THR A 43 2.81 7.68 10.66
N ILE A 44 1.49 7.51 10.77
CA ILE A 44 0.79 6.36 10.18
C ILE A 44 0.92 6.35 8.66
N ILE A 45 0.76 7.50 8.00
CA ILE A 45 0.88 7.57 6.53
C ILE A 45 2.33 7.41 6.06
N ASP A 46 3.33 7.90 6.79
CA ASP A 46 4.75 7.59 6.51
C ASP A 46 5.00 6.07 6.59
N TYR A 47 4.42 5.40 7.59
CA TYR A 47 4.54 3.95 7.72
C TYR A 47 3.86 3.20 6.57
N VAL A 48 2.67 3.63 6.14
CA VAL A 48 2.02 3.12 4.92
C VAL A 48 2.94 3.28 3.71
N GLY A 49 3.57 4.45 3.56
CA GLY A 49 4.56 4.70 2.51
C GLY A 49 5.71 3.70 2.50
N ARG A 50 6.22 3.30 3.67
CA ARG A 50 7.26 2.27 3.81
C ARG A 50 6.78 0.89 3.36
N LEU A 51 5.55 0.51 3.68
CA LEU A 51 4.97 -0.78 3.30
C LEU A 51 4.78 -0.89 1.77
N PHE A 52 4.42 0.22 1.11
CA PHE A 52 4.34 0.27 -0.37
C PHE A 52 5.71 0.21 -1.07
N ARG A 53 6.81 0.47 -0.35
CA ARG A 53 8.17 0.32 -0.88
C ARG A 53 8.76 -1.07 -0.71
N ASP A 54 7.99 -2.05 -0.25
CA ASP A 54 8.44 -3.44 -0.23
C ASP A 54 8.75 -3.96 -1.65
N ALA A 55 9.94 -4.53 -1.81
CA ALA A 55 10.46 -4.96 -3.09
C ALA A 55 9.61 -6.06 -3.75
N ASN A 56 8.73 -6.75 -3.01
CA ASN A 56 7.85 -7.77 -3.57
C ASN A 56 6.65 -7.20 -4.33
N LEU A 57 6.30 -5.91 -4.15
CA LEU A 57 5.26 -5.26 -4.97
C LEU A 57 5.70 -5.11 -6.44
N LYS A 58 7.02 -4.96 -6.66
CA LYS A 58 7.67 -4.89 -7.98
C LYS A 58 7.16 -3.75 -8.88
N VAL A 59 6.60 -2.71 -8.28
CA VAL A 59 6.17 -1.44 -8.90
C VAL A 59 6.56 -0.34 -7.92
N ASP A 60 7.01 0.81 -8.42
CA ASP A 60 7.33 1.98 -7.58
C ASP A 60 6.06 2.82 -7.40
N ILE A 61 5.41 2.71 -6.24
CA ILE A 61 4.25 3.52 -5.86
C ILE A 61 4.64 4.36 -4.65
N GLU A 62 4.62 5.69 -4.83
CA GLU A 62 4.88 6.67 -3.79
C GLU A 62 3.54 7.12 -3.17
N ILE A 63 3.39 6.90 -1.87
CA ILE A 63 2.24 7.40 -1.09
C ILE A 63 2.57 8.81 -0.60
N ASN A 64 1.78 9.79 -1.03
CA ASN A 64 1.98 11.19 -0.64
C ASN A 64 0.79 11.67 0.18
N LEU A 65 1.01 12.16 1.40
CA LEU A 65 -0.02 12.88 2.13
C LEU A 65 -0.16 14.29 1.52
N VAL A 66 -1.28 14.58 0.85
CA VAL A 66 -1.49 15.89 0.19
C VAL A 66 -2.47 16.80 0.91
N GLY A 67 -3.20 16.27 1.89
CA GLY A 67 -4.09 17.06 2.72
C GLY A 67 -4.68 16.25 3.87
N LYS A 68 -5.11 16.96 4.91
CA LYS A 68 -5.77 16.42 6.09
C LYS A 68 -7.00 17.26 6.43
N LEU A 69 -8.07 16.62 6.90
CA LEU A 69 -9.23 17.28 7.48
C LEU A 69 -9.66 16.54 8.76
N HIS A 70 -9.54 17.22 9.90
CA HIS A 70 -9.91 16.66 11.19
C HIS A 70 -11.24 17.26 11.66
N PHE A 71 -12.29 16.45 11.74
CA PHE A 71 -13.52 16.87 12.40
C PHE A 71 -13.29 16.84 13.90
N LYS A 72 -13.40 17.99 14.57
CA LYS A 72 -13.15 18.09 16.02
C LYS A 72 -14.39 17.80 16.86
N SER A 73 -15.58 17.88 16.26
CA SER A 73 -16.85 17.67 16.94
C SER A 73 -17.91 17.05 16.00
N VAL A 74 -18.94 16.43 16.58
CA VAL A 74 -20.14 15.96 15.85
C VAL A 74 -20.77 17.09 15.04
N LYS A 75 -20.76 18.32 15.58
CA LYS A 75 -21.27 19.51 14.90
C LYS A 75 -20.50 19.78 13.61
N ASP A 76 -19.18 19.58 13.60
CA ASP A 76 -18.36 19.80 12.41
C ASP A 76 -18.61 18.72 11.35
N GLU A 77 -18.76 17.45 11.74
CA GLU A 77 -19.17 16.38 10.82
C GLU A 77 -20.49 16.70 10.13
N ARG A 78 -21.49 17.13 10.92
CA ARG A 78 -22.83 17.50 10.42
C ARG A 78 -22.80 18.72 9.51
N LYS A 79 -21.96 19.72 9.78
CA LYS A 79 -21.78 20.88 8.87
C LYS A 79 -21.28 20.46 7.50
N HIS A 80 -20.44 19.43 7.45
CA HIS A 80 -19.94 18.89 6.20
C HIS A 80 -20.95 17.93 5.53
N LEU A 81 -22.14 17.74 6.10
CA LEU A 81 -23.22 16.91 5.55
C LEU A 81 -22.79 15.46 5.30
N ILE A 82 -21.89 14.93 6.12
CA ILE A 82 -21.67 13.48 6.12
C ILE A 82 -22.73 12.88 7.05
N PRO A 83 -23.74 12.16 6.52
CA PRO A 83 -24.79 11.59 7.35
C PRO A 83 -24.23 10.35 8.02
N PHE A 84 -23.47 10.52 9.09
CA PHE A 84 -23.15 9.42 10.00
C PHE A 84 -24.17 9.48 11.16
N PRO A 85 -25.21 8.63 11.15
CA PRO A 85 -26.08 8.52 12.31
C PRO A 85 -25.24 8.27 13.57
N GLU A 86 -25.65 8.87 14.69
CA GLU A 86 -25.11 8.50 15.99
C GLU A 86 -25.42 7.00 16.18
N ASN A 87 -24.39 6.18 16.40
CA ASN A 87 -24.45 4.70 16.46
C ASN A 87 -24.47 3.93 15.14
N MET A 88 -24.24 4.58 13.99
CA MET A 88 -24.01 3.83 12.75
C MET A 88 -22.59 3.27 12.71
N ASN A 89 -22.50 1.94 12.75
CA ASN A 89 -21.25 1.19 12.69
C ASN A 89 -21.11 0.36 11.41
N ASP A 90 -22.17 0.26 10.59
CA ASP A 90 -22.10 -0.50 9.34
C ASP A 90 -21.07 0.11 8.36
N ALA A 91 -20.00 -0.62 8.12
CA ALA A 91 -18.84 -0.13 7.37
C ALA A 91 -19.20 0.17 5.91
N HIS A 92 -20.13 -0.57 5.30
CA HIS A 92 -20.54 -0.36 3.91
C HIS A 92 -21.37 0.92 3.74
N TYR A 93 -22.27 1.20 4.68
CA TYR A 93 -23.00 2.46 4.71
C TYR A 93 -22.06 3.64 4.91
N LEU A 94 -21.15 3.55 5.89
CA LEU A 94 -20.17 4.61 6.16
C LEU A 94 -19.29 4.86 4.92
N LEU A 95 -18.88 3.81 4.23
CA LEU A 95 -18.15 3.90 2.96
C LEU A 95 -18.98 4.65 1.91
N GLY A 96 -20.22 4.23 1.66
CA GLY A 96 -21.09 4.88 0.67
C GLY A 96 -21.31 6.38 0.95
N ALA A 97 -21.56 6.73 2.22
CA ALA A 97 -21.72 8.11 2.65
C ALA A 97 -20.44 8.93 2.45
N PHE A 98 -19.28 8.41 2.87
CA PHE A 98 -17.99 9.09 2.71
C PHE A 98 -17.59 9.23 1.25
N CYS A 99 -17.79 8.19 0.43
CA CYS A 99 -17.53 8.19 -1.01
C CYS A 99 -18.34 9.26 -1.74
N THR A 100 -19.63 9.37 -1.43
CA THR A 100 -20.53 10.38 -1.99
C THR A 100 -20.08 11.79 -1.59
N TRP A 101 -19.75 11.97 -0.31
CA TRP A 101 -19.31 13.25 0.21
C TRP A 101 -17.97 13.70 -0.38
N GLN A 102 -16.96 12.82 -0.41
CA GLN A 102 -15.64 13.19 -0.93
C GLN A 102 -15.72 13.55 -2.43
N GLY A 103 -16.53 12.83 -3.21
CA GLY A 103 -16.71 13.12 -4.63
C GLY A 103 -17.43 14.44 -4.90
N SER A 104 -18.42 14.80 -4.07
CA SER A 104 -19.24 15.99 -4.27
C SER A 104 -18.68 17.27 -3.62
N TYR A 105 -17.88 17.15 -2.56
CA TYR A 105 -17.35 18.27 -1.78
C TYR A 105 -15.82 18.34 -1.83
N LEU A 106 -15.14 17.27 -1.42
CA LEU A 106 -13.69 17.29 -1.22
C LEU A 106 -12.92 17.40 -2.54
N ARG A 107 -13.34 16.64 -3.57
CA ARG A 107 -12.82 16.69 -4.94
C ARG A 107 -12.88 18.08 -5.58
N LYS A 108 -13.87 18.91 -5.22
CA LYS A 108 -13.99 20.28 -5.74
C LYS A 108 -12.93 21.23 -5.18
N LYS A 109 -12.31 20.87 -4.05
CA LYS A 109 -11.37 21.72 -3.31
C LYS A 109 -9.92 21.27 -3.43
N TYR A 110 -9.70 19.97 -3.54
CA TYR A 110 -8.36 19.38 -3.48
C TYR A 110 -8.14 18.39 -4.62
N ASP A 111 -6.94 18.43 -5.19
CA ASP A 111 -6.45 17.38 -6.09
C ASP A 111 -5.82 16.26 -5.25
N TYR A 112 -6.41 15.07 -5.29
CA TYR A 112 -5.91 13.84 -4.66
C TYR A 112 -6.28 12.64 -5.52
N LYS A 113 -5.68 11.47 -5.30
CA LYS A 113 -5.95 10.24 -6.06
C LYS A 113 -6.79 9.24 -5.27
N ALA A 114 -6.75 9.31 -3.95
CA ALA A 114 -7.62 8.60 -3.01
C ALA A 114 -7.84 9.40 -1.72
N ALA A 115 -8.96 9.16 -1.04
CA ALA A 115 -9.26 9.70 0.28
C ALA A 115 -9.56 8.56 1.26
N ILE A 116 -9.16 8.69 2.52
CA ILE A 116 -9.52 7.75 3.59
C ILE A 116 -10.23 8.48 4.72
N LEU A 117 -11.20 7.82 5.35
CA LEU A 117 -11.76 8.23 6.62
C LEU A 117 -11.23 7.33 7.73
N MET A 118 -10.57 7.90 8.73
CA MET A 118 -10.17 7.21 9.95
C MET A 118 -11.17 7.49 11.08
N THR A 119 -11.57 6.45 11.81
CA THR A 119 -12.53 6.53 12.92
C THR A 119 -12.11 5.62 14.08
N ARG A 120 -12.47 5.98 15.32
CA ARG A 120 -12.39 5.11 16.51
C ARG A 120 -13.71 4.39 16.81
N ARG A 121 -14.70 4.50 15.93
CA ARG A 121 -15.91 3.68 15.98
C ARG A 121 -15.54 2.24 15.65
N ASP A 122 -16.16 1.31 16.36
CA ASP A 122 -16.06 -0.12 16.08
C ASP A 122 -16.94 -0.42 14.86
N ILE A 123 -16.34 -0.53 13.67
CA ILE A 123 -17.09 -0.69 12.43
C ILE A 123 -17.38 -2.17 12.19
N THR A 124 -18.52 -2.47 11.57
CA THR A 124 -19.00 -3.85 11.36
C THR A 124 -19.33 -4.07 9.88
N GLY A 125 -18.85 -5.17 9.31
CA GLY A 125 -19.17 -5.60 7.95
C GLY A 125 -20.40 -6.52 7.93
N GLY A 126 -21.59 -5.97 8.20
CA GLY A 126 -22.79 -6.78 8.39
C GLY A 126 -22.68 -7.69 9.61
N ASN A 127 -22.49 -9.00 9.40
CA ASN A 127 -22.33 -9.98 10.48
C ASN A 127 -20.87 -10.14 10.94
N ASP A 128 -19.89 -9.58 10.21
CA ASP A 128 -18.49 -9.64 10.62
C ASP A 128 -18.16 -8.50 11.58
N LEU A 129 -17.88 -8.86 12.83
CA LEU A 129 -17.49 -7.94 13.90
C LEU A 129 -15.98 -7.65 13.93
N ASN A 130 -15.18 -8.26 13.05
CA ASN A 130 -13.73 -8.06 13.00
C ASN A 130 -13.27 -7.19 11.82
N THR A 131 -14.21 -6.53 11.14
CA THR A 131 -13.90 -5.65 10.01
C THR A 131 -13.13 -4.41 10.51
N LEU A 132 -11.87 -4.27 10.10
CA LEU A 132 -11.06 -3.09 10.45
C LEU A 132 -11.05 -2.01 9.36
N GLY A 133 -11.49 -2.34 8.14
CA GLY A 133 -11.51 -1.41 7.02
C GLY A 133 -12.35 -1.93 5.87
N VAL A 134 -12.84 -1.01 5.04
CA VAL A 134 -13.54 -1.33 3.79
C VAL A 134 -13.21 -0.28 2.73
N ALA A 135 -12.90 -0.74 1.53
CA ALA A 135 -12.64 0.10 0.36
C ALA A 135 -13.37 -0.42 -0.88
N ASN A 136 -13.59 0.47 -1.85
CA ASN A 136 -14.02 0.06 -3.17
C ASN A 136 -12.88 -0.57 -3.96
N LYS A 137 -13.10 -1.74 -4.54
CA LYS A 137 -12.13 -2.32 -5.48
C LYS A 137 -11.97 -1.41 -6.71
N MET A 138 -10.73 -1.21 -7.15
CA MET A 138 -10.41 -0.37 -8.31
C MET A 138 -10.88 1.09 -8.17
N GLY A 139 -11.00 1.57 -6.93
CA GLY A 139 -11.52 2.90 -6.63
C GLY A 139 -10.54 4.03 -6.92
N ALA A 140 -9.22 3.78 -6.89
CA ALA A 140 -8.22 4.83 -7.13
C ALA A 140 -8.47 5.54 -8.48
N CYS A 141 -8.28 6.86 -8.51
CA CYS A 141 -8.58 7.72 -9.66
C CYS A 141 -10.06 7.92 -10.00
N SER A 142 -11.00 7.27 -9.32
CA SER A 142 -12.43 7.49 -9.51
C SER A 142 -12.92 8.71 -8.72
N ASP A 143 -13.86 9.46 -9.28
CA ASP A 143 -14.44 10.62 -8.60
C ASP A 143 -15.25 10.21 -7.37
N ASN A 144 -16.00 9.12 -7.48
CA ASN A 144 -16.94 8.67 -6.42
C ASN A 144 -16.53 7.37 -5.74
N MET A 145 -15.47 6.70 -6.18
CA MET A 145 -15.03 5.42 -5.61
C MET A 145 -13.63 5.46 -4.98
N ALA A 146 -12.90 6.57 -5.06
CA ALA A 146 -11.54 6.70 -4.53
C ALA A 146 -11.54 6.94 -3.01
N CYS A 147 -12.17 6.04 -2.26
CA CYS A 147 -12.55 6.20 -0.86
C CYS A 147 -12.40 4.87 -0.10
N ALA A 148 -11.95 4.94 1.14
CA ALA A 148 -11.97 3.83 2.08
C ALA A 148 -12.27 4.33 3.50
N ILE A 149 -12.84 3.46 4.33
CA ILE A 149 -13.06 3.67 5.76
C ILE A 149 -12.11 2.78 6.53
N ILE A 150 -11.51 3.33 7.57
CA ILE A 150 -10.48 2.68 8.37
C ILE A 150 -10.87 2.84 9.84
N GLU A 151 -11.04 1.71 10.52
CA GLU A 151 -11.05 1.69 11.98
C GLU A 151 -9.64 1.77 12.53
N ASP A 152 -9.44 2.74 13.41
CA ASP A 152 -8.17 3.00 14.04
C ASP A 152 -7.97 2.12 15.29
N LYS A 153 -6.87 1.38 15.33
CA LYS A 153 -6.45 0.55 16.49
C LYS A 153 -5.01 0.89 16.95
N GLY A 154 -4.54 2.11 16.69
CA GLY A 154 -3.17 2.55 16.96
C GLY A 154 -2.22 2.25 15.79
N PHE A 155 -0.95 1.92 16.03
CA PHE A 155 0.02 1.72 14.94
C PHE A 155 -0.33 0.63 13.93
N SER A 156 -1.18 -0.30 14.33
CA SER A 156 -1.75 -1.31 13.45
C SER A 156 -2.55 -0.74 12.28
N THR A 157 -3.12 0.46 12.45
CA THR A 157 -3.91 1.15 11.43
C THR A 157 -3.13 1.34 10.13
N ALA A 158 -1.80 1.43 10.17
CA ALA A 158 -0.97 1.50 8.97
C ALA A 158 -1.11 0.24 8.09
N PHE A 159 -1.23 -0.95 8.68
CA PHE A 159 -1.43 -2.20 7.92
C PHE A 159 -2.81 -2.25 7.30
N THR A 160 -3.85 -1.83 8.04
CA THR A 160 -5.22 -1.72 7.52
C THR A 160 -5.32 -0.73 6.37
N ILE A 161 -4.75 0.47 6.50
CA ILE A 161 -4.71 1.46 5.40
C ILE A 161 -4.00 0.87 4.18
N THR A 162 -2.88 0.16 4.39
CA THR A 162 -2.12 -0.45 3.29
C THR A 162 -2.97 -1.50 2.55
N HIS A 163 -3.70 -2.33 3.29
CA HIS A 163 -4.64 -3.32 2.75
C HIS A 163 -5.76 -2.64 1.93
N GLU A 164 -6.42 -1.63 2.49
CA GLU A 164 -7.52 -0.94 1.82
C GLU A 164 -7.07 -0.15 0.58
N ILE A 165 -5.88 0.45 0.59
CA ILE A 165 -5.28 1.04 -0.61
C ILE A 165 -4.99 -0.06 -1.65
N GLY A 166 -4.62 -1.27 -1.22
CA GLY A 166 -4.54 -2.44 -2.10
C GLY A 166 -5.85 -2.68 -2.86
N HIS A 167 -7.00 -2.70 -2.18
CA HIS A 167 -8.30 -2.81 -2.86
C HIS A 167 -8.53 -1.66 -3.85
N LEU A 168 -8.23 -0.41 -3.48
CA LEU A 168 -8.33 0.75 -4.39
C LEU A 168 -7.48 0.58 -5.66
N LEU A 169 -6.34 -0.09 -5.55
CA LEU A 169 -5.44 -0.46 -6.65
C LEU A 169 -5.81 -1.78 -7.36
N ASN A 170 -7.00 -2.30 -7.07
CA ASN A 170 -7.57 -3.54 -7.62
C ASN A 170 -6.79 -4.81 -7.26
N LEU A 171 -6.30 -4.91 -6.03
CA LEU A 171 -5.69 -6.14 -5.51
C LEU A 171 -6.79 -7.01 -4.85
N PRO A 172 -6.93 -8.29 -5.22
CA PRO A 172 -7.78 -9.24 -4.51
C PRO A 172 -7.13 -9.68 -3.19
N HIS A 173 -7.88 -10.41 -2.36
CA HIS A 173 -7.29 -11.07 -1.20
C HIS A 173 -6.34 -12.20 -1.64
N ASP A 174 -5.28 -12.44 -0.86
CA ASP A 174 -4.29 -13.48 -1.16
C ASP A 174 -4.85 -14.91 -1.07
N ASP A 175 -5.94 -15.09 -0.32
CA ASP A 175 -6.67 -16.34 -0.14
C ASP A 175 -7.88 -16.50 -1.08
N ASP A 176 -8.13 -15.53 -1.97
CA ASP A 176 -9.12 -15.63 -3.04
C ASP A 176 -8.63 -16.62 -4.11
N ARG A 177 -9.17 -17.85 -4.11
CA ARG A 177 -8.71 -18.94 -4.98
C ARG A 177 -9.00 -18.72 -6.46
N ASP A 178 -9.99 -17.89 -6.78
CA ASP A 178 -10.35 -17.60 -8.17
C ASP A 178 -9.35 -16.61 -8.78
N ASN A 179 -8.90 -15.64 -7.97
CA ASN A 179 -8.00 -14.58 -8.42
C ASN A 179 -6.51 -14.82 -8.11
N CYS A 180 -6.20 -15.65 -7.10
CA CYS A 180 -4.86 -15.99 -6.64
C CYS A 180 -4.62 -17.51 -6.68
N LYS A 181 -4.14 -17.99 -7.83
CA LYS A 181 -3.80 -19.41 -8.04
C LYS A 181 -2.46 -19.78 -7.40
N GLY A 182 -2.36 -21.01 -6.90
CA GLY A 182 -1.15 -21.58 -6.30
C GLY A 182 -1.16 -21.57 -4.77
N PRO A 183 0.00 -21.85 -4.13
CA PRO A 183 0.09 -21.87 -2.67
C PRO A 183 -0.25 -20.51 -2.06
N THR A 184 -1.20 -20.47 -1.12
CA THR A 184 -1.62 -19.24 -0.45
C THR A 184 -0.44 -18.57 0.27
N GLN A 185 -0.13 -17.34 -0.13
CA GLN A 185 0.87 -16.50 0.52
C GLN A 185 0.16 -15.44 1.37
N ARG A 186 -0.23 -15.78 2.61
CA ARG A 186 -0.89 -14.82 3.51
C ARG A 186 0.04 -13.65 3.84
N ARG A 187 -0.22 -12.51 3.21
CA ARG A 187 0.61 -11.31 3.21
C ARG A 187 -0.29 -10.10 3.50
N ILE A 188 0.14 -8.88 3.15
CA ILE A 188 -0.66 -7.65 3.36
C ILE A 188 -2.11 -7.79 2.90
N MET A 189 -2.40 -8.50 1.80
CA MET A 189 -3.75 -8.68 1.27
C MET A 189 -4.45 -9.95 1.78
N SER A 190 -3.98 -10.59 2.86
CA SER A 190 -4.74 -11.69 3.48
C SER A 190 -6.08 -11.19 4.02
N SER A 191 -7.14 -11.98 3.87
CA SER A 191 -8.45 -11.69 4.51
C SER A 191 -8.46 -11.92 6.03
N LEU A 192 -7.37 -12.46 6.57
CA LEU A 192 -7.18 -12.75 7.99
C LEU A 192 -6.09 -11.86 8.56
N LEU A 193 -6.14 -11.64 9.87
CA LEU A 193 -5.16 -10.83 10.59
C LEU A 193 -4.72 -11.54 11.87
N ASP A 194 -3.89 -12.56 11.71
CA ASP A 194 -3.33 -13.36 12.80
C ASP A 194 -1.80 -13.51 12.67
N ALA A 195 -1.19 -14.22 13.63
CA ALA A 195 0.26 -14.40 13.70
C ALA A 195 0.88 -15.18 12.54
N SER A 196 0.08 -15.84 11.69
CA SER A 196 0.54 -16.56 10.49
C SER A 196 0.70 -15.67 9.26
N VAL A 197 0.21 -14.42 9.33
CA VAL A 197 0.22 -13.46 8.21
C VAL A 197 1.49 -12.62 8.24
N ASP A 198 2.20 -12.55 7.11
CA ASP A 198 3.31 -11.58 6.96
C ASP A 198 2.77 -10.22 6.48
N ILE A 199 2.42 -9.40 7.46
CA ILE A 199 1.85 -8.05 7.26
C ILE A 199 2.86 -7.01 6.74
N PHE A 200 4.13 -7.36 6.54
CA PHE A 200 5.16 -6.41 6.11
C PHE A 200 5.52 -6.49 4.62
N SER A 201 5.05 -7.51 3.92
CA SER A 201 5.46 -7.79 2.53
C SER A 201 4.25 -8.08 1.65
N TRP A 202 4.35 -7.78 0.35
CA TRP A 202 3.32 -8.11 -0.62
C TRP A 202 3.49 -9.55 -1.16
N SER A 203 2.38 -10.19 -1.53
CA SER A 203 2.41 -11.51 -2.18
C SER A 203 2.77 -11.40 -3.66
N LYS A 204 3.12 -12.53 -4.28
CA LYS A 204 3.25 -12.63 -5.74
C LYS A 204 1.93 -12.33 -6.45
N CYS A 205 0.80 -12.70 -5.85
CA CYS A 205 -0.52 -12.43 -6.41
C CYS A 205 -0.78 -10.92 -6.45
N SER A 206 -0.60 -10.22 -5.32
CA SER A 206 -0.71 -8.76 -5.23
C SER A 206 0.18 -8.06 -6.26
N ALA A 207 1.45 -8.49 -6.36
CA ALA A 207 2.40 -7.94 -7.32
C ALA A 207 1.98 -8.14 -8.78
N SER A 208 1.32 -9.26 -9.09
CA SER A 208 0.79 -9.53 -10.43
C SER A 208 -0.40 -8.62 -10.76
N HIS A 209 -1.37 -8.52 -9.84
CA HIS A 209 -2.58 -7.71 -10.03
C HIS A 209 -2.31 -6.21 -10.07
N VAL A 210 -1.43 -5.69 -9.20
CA VAL A 210 -1.07 -4.27 -9.25
C VAL A 210 -0.42 -3.90 -10.58
N ARG A 211 0.43 -4.79 -11.14
CA ARG A 211 1.05 -4.57 -12.46
C ARG A 211 0.02 -4.51 -13.58
N LYS A 212 -1.07 -5.28 -13.49
CA LYS A 212 -2.19 -5.21 -14.45
C LYS A 212 -2.95 -3.90 -14.29
N PHE A 213 -3.24 -3.50 -13.05
CA PHE A 213 -3.93 -2.25 -12.76
C PHE A 213 -3.17 -1.02 -13.27
N VAL A 214 -1.87 -0.92 -13.02
CA VAL A 214 -1.05 0.25 -13.42
C VAL A 214 -0.81 0.37 -14.93
N LYS A 215 -1.06 -0.71 -15.67
CA LYS A 215 -1.10 -0.71 -17.15
C LYS A 215 -2.48 -0.32 -17.68
N SER A 216 -3.53 -0.40 -16.86
CA SER A 216 -4.89 -0.08 -17.28
C SER A 216 -5.10 1.44 -17.41
N SER A 217 -6.06 1.83 -18.25
CA SER A 217 -6.46 3.24 -18.41
C SER A 217 -6.96 3.88 -17.12
N LYS A 218 -7.44 3.08 -16.16
CA LYS A 218 -7.96 3.54 -14.86
C LYS A 218 -6.88 4.04 -13.92
N SER A 219 -5.61 3.68 -14.13
CA SER A 219 -4.48 4.13 -13.29
C SER A 219 -3.81 5.42 -13.77
N LYS A 220 -4.24 5.98 -14.91
CA LYS A 220 -3.56 7.11 -15.57
C LYS A 220 -3.36 8.33 -14.66
N CYS A 221 -4.26 8.55 -13.70
CA CYS A 221 -4.15 9.68 -12.77
C CYS A 221 -2.91 9.59 -11.86
N LEU A 222 -2.40 8.38 -11.60
CA LEU A 222 -1.27 8.12 -10.72
C LEU A 222 0.07 8.52 -11.34
N ARG A 223 0.12 8.80 -12.66
CA ARG A 223 1.37 9.17 -13.35
C ARG A 223 1.79 10.62 -13.09
N LYS A 224 0.90 11.45 -12.54
CA LYS A 224 1.16 12.85 -12.24
C LYS A 224 0.93 13.11 -10.76
N LYS A 225 1.91 13.76 -10.13
CA LYS A 225 1.76 14.29 -8.76
C LYS A 225 0.63 15.32 -8.72
N ALA A 226 -0.17 15.27 -7.66
CA ALA A 226 -1.12 16.31 -7.33
C ALA A 226 -0.42 17.60 -6.91
N ARG A 227 -1.16 18.70 -6.90
CA ARG A 227 -0.71 19.96 -6.33
C ARG A 227 -0.44 19.77 -4.83
N SER A 228 0.72 20.21 -4.37
CA SER A 228 1.07 20.19 -2.94
C SER A 228 0.35 21.33 -2.22
N TYR A 229 -0.44 21.01 -1.19
CA TYR A 229 -1.15 21.99 -0.37
C TYR A 229 -0.47 22.07 1.01
N ASN A 230 0.65 22.82 1.10
CA ASN A 230 1.39 23.13 2.35
C ASN A 230 1.59 21.97 3.35
N THR A 231 1.67 20.74 2.87
CA THR A 231 1.94 19.55 3.69
C THR A 231 3.40 19.17 3.49
N THR A 232 4.08 18.79 4.58
CA THR A 232 5.45 18.27 4.53
C THR A 232 5.49 17.10 3.55
N HIS A 233 6.17 17.29 2.42
CA HIS A 233 6.41 16.23 1.46
C HIS A 233 7.07 15.05 2.16
N THR A 234 6.33 13.95 2.31
CA THR A 234 6.88 12.62 2.66
C THR A 234 7.80 12.06 1.57
N GLY A 235 8.08 12.83 0.49
CA GLY A 235 9.03 12.48 -0.57
C GLY A 235 10.43 12.17 -0.06
N ASN A 236 10.83 12.78 1.07
CA ASN A 236 11.92 12.32 1.91
C ASN A 236 11.32 11.61 3.12
N MET A 237 11.26 10.29 3.04
CA MET A 237 10.89 9.41 4.16
C MET A 237 11.67 9.88 5.40
N LYS A 238 10.97 10.21 6.50
CA LYS A 238 11.66 10.67 7.71
C LYS A 238 12.64 9.55 8.10
N LEU A 239 13.93 9.86 8.32
CA LEU A 239 14.90 8.82 8.72
C LEU A 239 14.49 8.16 10.04
N VAL A 240 13.75 8.90 10.86
CA VAL A 240 13.21 8.47 12.17
C VAL A 240 12.06 7.49 11.97
N LEU A 241 12.13 6.35 12.65
CA LEU A 241 11.09 5.33 12.70
C LEU A 241 10.03 5.65 13.77
N PRO A 242 8.77 5.19 13.61
CA PRO A 242 7.69 5.55 14.52
C PRO A 242 7.96 5.21 16.00
N GLY A 243 8.58 4.07 16.29
CA GLY A 243 8.91 3.61 17.63
C GLY A 243 10.03 4.39 18.32
N GLU A 244 10.80 5.19 17.58
CA GLU A 244 11.77 6.13 18.16
C GLU A 244 11.07 7.34 18.78
N TYR A 245 9.90 7.72 18.27
CA TYR A 245 9.08 8.82 18.82
C TYR A 245 8.01 8.30 19.79
N TYR A 246 7.41 7.16 19.49
CA TYR A 246 6.31 6.57 20.25
C TYR A 246 6.77 5.26 20.91
N ASN A 247 7.21 5.35 22.16
CA ASN A 247 7.59 4.18 22.96
C ASN A 247 6.40 3.22 23.23
N GLU A 248 6.67 2.06 23.84
CA GLU A 248 5.63 1.04 24.10
C GLU A 248 4.45 1.56 24.91
N GLU A 249 4.70 2.43 25.90
CA GLU A 249 3.65 3.04 26.73
C GLU A 249 2.69 3.83 25.85
N LYS A 250 3.25 4.66 24.96
CA LYS A 250 2.46 5.48 24.06
C LYS A 250 1.71 4.65 23.03
N GLN A 251 2.34 3.59 22.50
CA GLN A 251 1.68 2.64 21.60
C GLN A 251 0.49 1.96 22.27
N CYS A 252 0.62 1.54 23.53
CA CYS A 252 -0.50 0.97 24.30
C CYS A 252 -1.60 1.99 24.58
N SER A 253 -1.24 3.25 24.89
CA SER A 253 -2.21 4.33 25.09
C SER A 253 -3.02 4.65 23.84
N PHE A 254 -2.45 4.46 22.64
CA PHE A 254 -3.15 4.62 21.36
C PHE A 254 -4.15 3.49 21.10
N TYR A 255 -3.81 2.26 21.49
CA TYR A 255 -4.76 1.16 21.46
C TYR A 255 -5.92 1.42 22.44
N ASN A 256 -5.59 1.72 23.69
CA ASN A 256 -6.54 2.12 24.73
C ASN A 256 -5.87 3.07 25.72
N LYS A 257 -6.45 4.27 25.92
CA LYS A 257 -5.87 5.31 26.78
C LYS A 257 -5.56 4.87 28.20
N SER A 258 -6.31 3.92 28.73
CA SER A 258 -6.15 3.44 30.10
C SER A 258 -5.11 2.32 30.22
N TYR A 259 -4.54 1.86 29.11
CA TYR A 259 -3.61 0.74 29.11
C TYR A 259 -2.17 1.24 29.23
N SER A 260 -1.37 0.50 30.00
CA SER A 260 0.07 0.71 30.13
C SER A 260 0.84 -0.34 29.33
N SER A 261 2.13 -0.11 29.11
CA SER A 261 3.01 -1.09 28.48
C SER A 261 3.29 -2.28 29.39
N TYR A 262 3.43 -3.45 28.77
CA TYR A 262 4.05 -4.61 29.39
C TYR A 262 5.25 -5.02 28.54
N TYR A 263 6.44 -4.71 29.03
CA TYR A 263 7.67 -4.96 28.28
C TYR A 263 7.84 -6.44 27.94
N THR A 264 8.17 -6.70 26.69
CA THR A 264 8.56 -8.03 26.20
C THR A 264 9.78 -7.88 25.29
N THR A 265 10.56 -8.94 25.08
CA THR A 265 11.68 -8.88 24.12
C THR A 265 11.24 -9.03 22.66
N SER A 266 10.00 -9.47 22.44
CA SER A 266 9.46 -9.75 21.10
C SER A 266 9.04 -8.48 20.38
N CYS A 267 9.44 -8.34 19.12
CA CYS A 267 8.93 -7.29 18.23
C CYS A 267 7.66 -7.70 17.48
N ARG A 268 7.28 -8.99 17.51
CA ARG A 268 6.14 -9.52 16.74
C ARG A 268 4.79 -9.18 17.35
N GLN A 269 4.77 -8.79 18.62
CA GLN A 269 3.53 -8.56 19.36
C GLN A 269 3.73 -7.47 20.41
N LEU A 270 2.91 -6.44 20.36
CA LEU A 270 2.76 -5.47 21.44
C LEU A 270 1.89 -6.09 22.55
N VAL A 271 2.34 -5.97 23.80
CA VAL A 271 1.60 -6.44 24.97
C VAL A 271 1.30 -5.24 25.85
N CYS A 272 0.03 -5.05 26.15
CA CYS A 272 -0.46 -3.95 26.96
C CYS A 272 -1.13 -4.50 28.22
N ARG A 273 -1.07 -3.74 29.31
CA ARG A 273 -1.68 -4.08 30.60
C ARG A 273 -2.88 -3.17 30.85
N SER A 274 -4.03 -3.77 31.10
CA SER A 274 -5.24 -3.03 31.51
C SER A 274 -5.12 -2.50 32.95
N PRO A 275 -5.97 -1.55 33.36
CA PRO A 275 -6.04 -1.09 34.75
C PRO A 275 -6.31 -2.21 35.76
N THR A 276 -6.99 -3.28 35.34
CA THR A 276 -7.29 -4.46 36.16
C THR A 276 -6.13 -5.45 36.24
N GLY A 277 -5.00 -5.17 35.60
CA GLY A 277 -3.81 -6.03 35.55
C GLY A 277 -3.82 -7.09 34.44
N SER A 278 -4.90 -7.19 33.66
CA SER A 278 -5.02 -8.16 32.56
C SER A 278 -4.07 -7.81 31.41
N LEU A 279 -3.40 -8.80 30.83
CA LEU A 279 -2.50 -8.61 29.71
C LEU A 279 -3.24 -8.80 28.37
N ALA A 280 -3.31 -7.73 27.58
CA ALA A 280 -3.81 -7.73 26.21
C ALA A 280 -2.64 -7.94 25.24
N LYS A 281 -2.62 -9.12 24.60
CA LYS A 281 -1.67 -9.46 23.53
C LYS A 281 -2.26 -9.06 22.19
N LEU A 282 -1.77 -7.97 21.61
CA LEU A 282 -2.34 -7.46 20.36
C LEU A 282 -1.91 -8.30 19.16
N HIS A 283 -2.73 -8.33 18.10
CA HIS A 283 -2.40 -9.02 16.85
C HIS A 283 -1.33 -8.29 16.00
N PHE A 284 -0.70 -7.26 16.57
CA PHE A 284 0.18 -6.34 15.86
C PHE A 284 1.54 -6.22 16.53
N PRO A 285 2.59 -6.03 15.72
CA PRO A 285 3.94 -5.86 16.20
C PRO A 285 4.12 -4.53 16.90
N LYS A 286 5.21 -4.41 17.66
CA LYS A 286 5.69 -3.11 18.10
C LYS A 286 6.09 -2.29 16.89
N ALA A 287 5.93 -0.98 16.97
CA ALA A 287 6.34 -0.08 15.90
C ALA A 287 7.85 -0.23 15.59
N ASP A 288 8.22 -0.10 14.32
CA ASP A 288 9.64 -0.07 13.92
C ASP A 288 10.36 1.06 14.67
N GLY A 289 11.58 0.83 15.18
CA GLY A 289 12.33 1.76 16.02
C GLY A 289 12.12 1.57 17.52
N THR A 290 11.14 0.76 17.95
CA THR A 290 10.91 0.50 19.38
C THR A 290 12.08 -0.31 19.96
N PRO A 291 12.67 0.07 21.10
CA PRO A 291 13.70 -0.73 21.76
C PRO A 291 13.24 -2.17 22.04
N CYS A 292 14.14 -3.14 21.87
CA CYS A 292 13.84 -4.55 22.05
C CYS A 292 15.04 -5.33 22.59
N GLY A 293 14.78 -6.53 23.10
CA GLY A 293 15.83 -7.37 23.66
C GLY A 293 16.52 -6.79 24.90
N TYR A 294 17.50 -7.51 25.42
CA TYR A 294 18.20 -7.12 26.66
C TYR A 294 19.49 -6.33 26.39
N ILE A 295 19.85 -6.13 25.12
CA ILE A 295 21.08 -5.47 24.71
C ILE A 295 20.73 -4.06 24.21
N GLU A 296 21.46 -3.06 24.70
CA GLU A 296 21.31 -1.67 24.26
C GLU A 296 21.61 -1.53 22.76
N GLY A 297 20.84 -0.68 22.07
CA GLY A 297 20.98 -0.44 20.63
C GLY A 297 20.22 -1.43 19.73
N LEU A 298 19.54 -2.43 20.30
CA LEU A 298 18.61 -3.27 19.56
C LEU A 298 17.24 -2.60 19.43
N MET A 299 16.70 -2.57 18.21
CA MET A 299 15.40 -1.98 17.91
C MET A 299 14.57 -2.90 17.02
N CYS A 300 13.24 -2.76 17.13
CA CYS A 300 12.30 -3.47 16.29
C CYS A 300 12.37 -2.95 14.85
N TYR A 301 12.46 -3.86 13.89
CA TYR A 301 12.36 -3.55 12.48
C TYR A 301 11.66 -4.70 11.76
N ARG A 302 10.53 -4.41 11.12
CA ARG A 302 9.69 -5.39 10.41
C ARG A 302 9.36 -6.61 11.29
N GLY A 303 9.01 -6.34 12.54
CA GLY A 303 8.64 -7.36 13.54
C GLY A 303 9.81 -8.20 14.08
N ARG A 304 11.06 -7.85 13.79
CA ARG A 304 12.26 -8.52 14.30
C ARG A 304 13.06 -7.58 15.19
N CYS A 305 13.72 -8.13 16.21
CA CYS A 305 14.66 -7.37 17.02
C CYS A 305 16.02 -7.38 16.33
N THR A 306 16.48 -6.22 15.88
CA THR A 306 17.66 -6.07 15.01
C THR A 306 18.66 -5.10 15.62
N ASP A 307 19.94 -5.32 15.35
CA ASP A 307 21.01 -4.42 15.73
C ASP A 307 20.97 -3.16 14.87
N PHE A 308 20.71 -2.02 15.50
CA PHE A 308 20.49 -0.74 14.84
C PHE A 308 21.73 0.17 14.88
N ARG A 309 22.89 -0.36 15.30
CA ARG A 309 24.16 0.38 15.32
C ARG A 309 24.62 0.82 13.92
N ASP A 310 24.11 0.19 12.86
CA ASP A 310 24.22 0.69 11.48
C ASP A 310 22.92 1.40 11.06
N PRO A 311 22.96 2.68 10.65
CA PRO A 311 21.76 3.41 10.27
C PRO A 311 21.08 2.74 9.07
N ILE A 312 19.81 2.33 9.26
CA ILE A 312 18.94 1.81 8.20
C ILE A 312 18.67 2.93 7.19
N LYS A 313 19.51 3.01 6.15
CA LYS A 313 19.34 3.95 5.04
C LYS A 313 18.58 3.28 3.90
N PRO A 314 17.58 3.96 3.33
CA PRO A 314 16.90 3.47 2.14
C PRO A 314 17.90 3.24 1.00
N LEU A 315 17.91 2.03 0.43
CA LEU A 315 18.72 1.70 -0.73
C LEU A 315 17.81 1.49 -1.93
N ASN A 316 17.85 2.41 -2.89
CA ASN A 316 17.07 2.32 -4.12
C ASN A 316 17.52 1.14 -4.97
N GLY A 317 16.55 0.53 -5.66
CA GLY A 317 16.80 -0.59 -6.55
C GLY A 317 17.51 -0.15 -7.82
N GLY A 318 18.41 -0.99 -8.31
CA GLY A 318 19.07 -0.82 -9.59
C GLY A 318 18.74 -1.95 -10.55
N TRP A 319 18.61 -1.60 -11.83
CA TRP A 319 18.38 -2.58 -12.88
C TRP A 319 19.60 -3.48 -13.06
N GLY A 320 19.38 -4.79 -12.96
CA GLY A 320 20.36 -5.78 -13.38
C GLY A 320 20.54 -5.80 -14.90
N ARG A 321 21.49 -6.61 -15.37
CA ARG A 321 21.68 -6.86 -16.81
C ARG A 321 20.43 -7.52 -17.40
N TYR A 322 20.14 -7.21 -18.66
CA TYR A 322 19.15 -7.96 -19.42
C TYR A 322 19.59 -9.42 -19.51
N LYS A 323 18.65 -10.35 -19.32
CA LYS A 323 18.86 -11.75 -19.66
C LYS A 323 19.15 -11.87 -21.16
N LYS A 324 19.74 -13.00 -21.56
CA LYS A 324 19.90 -13.35 -22.98
C LYS A 324 18.55 -13.24 -23.70
N VAL A 325 18.57 -12.72 -24.92
CA VAL A 325 17.38 -12.57 -25.76
C VAL A 325 16.76 -13.95 -25.99
N GLY A 326 15.44 -14.05 -25.80
CA GLY A 326 14.70 -15.29 -26.03
C GLY A 326 14.65 -15.67 -27.52
N THR A 327 14.13 -16.87 -27.81
CA THR A 327 13.90 -17.31 -29.20
C THR A 327 12.83 -16.46 -29.88
N CYS A 328 12.88 -16.37 -31.20
CA CYS A 328 11.87 -15.65 -31.98
C CYS A 328 10.48 -16.26 -31.82
N SER A 329 9.44 -15.42 -31.78
CA SER A 329 8.05 -15.85 -31.61
C SER A 329 7.54 -16.76 -32.73
N ILE A 330 8.03 -16.55 -33.96
CA ILE A 330 7.68 -17.36 -35.13
C ILE A 330 8.92 -17.62 -35.98
N PRO A 331 9.00 -18.75 -36.68
CA PRO A 331 10.21 -19.14 -37.41
C PRO A 331 10.47 -18.32 -38.69
N CYS A 332 9.45 -17.72 -39.29
CA CYS A 332 9.53 -16.90 -40.51
C CYS A 332 8.40 -15.87 -40.52
N GLY A 333 8.42 -14.93 -41.48
CA GLY A 333 7.32 -13.98 -41.66
C GLY A 333 7.21 -12.92 -40.56
N GLY A 334 8.32 -12.55 -39.90
CA GLY A 334 8.35 -11.44 -38.95
C GLY A 334 7.84 -11.79 -37.54
N GLY A 335 8.74 -12.30 -36.69
CA GLY A 335 8.45 -12.55 -35.28
C GLY A 335 8.99 -11.49 -34.33
N ILE A 336 8.73 -11.70 -33.04
CA ILE A 336 9.21 -10.86 -31.94
C ILE A 336 10.05 -11.71 -31.00
N GLN A 337 11.20 -11.18 -30.61
CA GLN A 337 12.03 -11.68 -29.52
C GLN A 337 12.15 -10.59 -28.45
N TYR A 338 12.40 -10.99 -27.21
CA TYR A 338 12.48 -10.05 -26.11
C TYR A 338 13.57 -10.42 -25.10
N ALA A 339 13.97 -9.44 -24.29
CA ALA A 339 14.86 -9.63 -23.16
C ALA A 339 14.29 -8.91 -21.94
N VAL A 340 14.36 -9.56 -20.79
CA VAL A 340 13.86 -9.05 -19.51
C VAL A 340 15.02 -8.83 -18.56
N ARG A 341 14.97 -7.75 -17.77
CA ARG A 341 15.88 -7.51 -16.64
C ARG A 341 15.10 -7.47 -15.32
N LYS A 342 15.79 -7.74 -14.22
CA LYS A 342 15.23 -7.67 -12.86
C LYS A 342 15.77 -6.44 -12.14
N CYS A 343 15.01 -5.90 -11.19
CA CYS A 343 15.46 -4.85 -10.28
C CYS A 343 16.21 -5.52 -9.12
N ASN A 344 17.49 -5.80 -9.31
CA ASN A 344 18.28 -6.61 -8.39
C ASN A 344 19.77 -6.23 -8.33
N ASN A 345 20.16 -5.07 -8.85
CA ASN A 345 21.53 -4.58 -8.84
C ASN A 345 21.63 -3.11 -8.40
N PRO A 346 21.38 -2.79 -7.11
CA PRO A 346 21.01 -3.71 -6.03
C PRO A 346 19.50 -3.99 -5.95
N ILE A 347 19.08 -4.95 -5.12
CA ILE A 347 17.66 -5.11 -4.74
C ILE A 347 17.30 -3.94 -3.81
N PRO A 348 16.14 -3.27 -4.01
CA PRO A 348 15.72 -2.21 -3.11
C PRO A 348 15.50 -2.75 -1.70
N THR A 349 16.04 -2.06 -0.70
CA THR A 349 15.92 -2.42 0.72
C THR A 349 15.65 -1.18 1.57
N HIS A 350 15.16 -1.40 2.79
CA HIS A 350 14.99 -0.34 3.78
C HIS A 350 14.09 0.83 3.32
N GLY A 351 13.04 0.52 2.56
CA GLY A 351 12.16 1.53 1.97
C GLY A 351 12.81 2.32 0.83
N GLY A 352 13.79 1.75 0.14
CA GLY A 352 14.27 2.27 -1.14
C GLY A 352 13.25 2.07 -2.26
N ARG A 353 13.31 2.93 -3.28
CA ARG A 353 12.40 2.91 -4.43
C ARG A 353 12.65 1.70 -5.32
N TYR A 354 11.58 1.15 -5.90
CA TYR A 354 11.72 0.12 -6.93
C TYR A 354 12.22 0.74 -8.24
N CYS A 355 12.82 -0.06 -9.12
CA CYS A 355 13.39 0.46 -10.37
C CYS A 355 12.30 1.01 -11.31
N SER A 356 12.48 2.25 -11.75
CA SER A 356 11.70 2.88 -12.82
C SER A 356 12.36 2.67 -14.19
N GLY A 357 11.58 2.57 -15.26
CA GLY A 357 12.10 2.42 -16.62
C GLY A 357 11.62 1.16 -17.36
N ARG A 358 12.14 0.96 -18.59
CA ARG A 358 11.84 -0.24 -19.41
C ARG A 358 12.37 -1.52 -18.72
N ARG A 359 11.47 -2.41 -18.29
CA ARG A 359 11.83 -3.75 -17.76
C ARG A 359 12.14 -4.74 -18.90
N VAL A 360 11.49 -4.56 -20.04
CA VAL A 360 11.57 -5.43 -21.19
C VAL A 360 12.05 -4.63 -22.40
N LYS A 361 12.86 -5.26 -23.24
CA LYS A 361 13.17 -4.81 -24.60
C LYS A 361 12.65 -5.82 -25.61
N PHE A 362 12.15 -5.32 -26.72
CA PHE A 362 11.64 -6.10 -27.83
C PHE A 362 12.45 -5.83 -29.08
N TRP A 363 12.61 -6.86 -29.90
CA TRP A 363 13.18 -6.76 -31.24
C TRP A 363 12.34 -7.63 -32.17
N THR A 364 12.14 -7.16 -33.38
CA THR A 364 11.65 -8.01 -34.46
C THR A 364 12.74 -9.01 -34.89
N CYS A 365 12.37 -10.21 -35.29
CA CYS A 365 13.26 -11.27 -35.76
C CYS A 365 12.61 -12.01 -36.94
N ASN A 366 13.36 -12.88 -37.62
CA ASN A 366 12.87 -13.73 -38.71
C ASN A 366 12.06 -12.98 -39.79
N ARG A 367 12.56 -11.81 -40.20
CA ARG A 367 11.92 -10.90 -41.19
C ARG A 367 11.95 -11.42 -42.64
N GLN A 368 12.20 -12.71 -42.84
CA GLN A 368 12.22 -13.31 -44.17
C GLN A 368 10.78 -13.35 -44.72
N GLU A 369 10.60 -12.91 -45.96
CA GLU A 369 9.31 -13.01 -46.66
C GLU A 369 8.89 -14.48 -46.79
N VAL A 370 7.62 -14.75 -46.54
CA VAL A 370 7.02 -16.07 -46.75
C VAL A 370 5.94 -15.93 -47.80
N THR A 371 5.92 -16.87 -48.75
CA THR A 371 4.85 -17.01 -49.73
C THR A 371 3.90 -18.11 -49.28
N GLU A 372 2.69 -17.74 -48.87
CA GLU A 372 1.61 -18.66 -48.56
C GLU A 372 0.50 -18.43 -49.59
N GLY A 373 0.18 -19.44 -50.41
CA GLY A 373 -0.85 -19.31 -51.46
C GLY A 373 -0.57 -18.27 -52.56
N GLY A 374 0.68 -17.85 -52.77
CA GLY A 374 1.04 -16.85 -53.79
C GLY A 374 0.95 -15.39 -53.33
N VAL A 375 0.59 -15.13 -52.06
CA VAL A 375 0.59 -13.80 -51.46
C VAL A 375 1.92 -13.55 -50.76
N LYS A 376 2.60 -12.44 -51.12
CA LYS A 376 3.78 -11.96 -50.39
C LYS A 376 3.34 -11.21 -49.14
N ILE A 377 3.74 -11.69 -47.97
CA ILE A 377 3.54 -10.97 -46.71
C ILE A 377 4.80 -10.15 -46.42
N SER A 378 4.74 -8.83 -46.64
CA SER A 378 5.81 -7.88 -46.30
C SER A 378 5.49 -7.14 -44.99
N PHE A 379 6.48 -7.01 -44.11
CA PHE A 379 6.34 -6.27 -42.85
C PHE A 379 7.05 -4.92 -42.91
N PHE A 380 6.31 -3.85 -42.60
CA PHE A 380 6.86 -2.51 -42.44
C PHE A 380 7.72 -2.45 -41.16
N SER A 381 8.94 -1.96 -41.33
CA SER A 381 9.89 -1.67 -40.26
C SER A 381 9.43 -0.45 -39.47
N SER A 382 8.79 -0.64 -38.30
CA SER A 382 8.75 0.42 -37.28
C SER A 382 10.07 0.40 -36.51
N ASN A 383 11.05 1.13 -37.02
CA ASN A 383 12.31 1.41 -36.32
C ASN A 383 12.17 2.56 -35.30
N ASP A 384 10.96 2.95 -34.90
CA ASP A 384 10.71 4.00 -33.91
C ASP A 384 9.57 3.61 -32.95
N PHE A 385 9.91 3.10 -31.75
CA PHE A 385 9.05 3.05 -30.55
C PHE A 385 9.85 3.06 -29.22
#